data_AF-A0AA88XYC3-F1
#
_entry.id   AF-A0AA88XYC3-F1
#
_cell.length_a   1.000
_cell.length_b   1.000
_cell.length_c   1.000
_cell.angle_alpha   90.00
_cell.angle_beta   90.00
_cell.angle_gamma   90.00
#
_symmetry.space_group_name_H-M   'P 1'
#
loop_
_entity.id
_entity.type
_entity.pdbx_description
1 polymer ?
#
loop_
_entity_poly.entity_id
_entity_poly.type
_entity_poly.pdbx_seq_one_letter_code
_entity_poly.pdbx_strand_id
1 'polypeptide(L)'
;MIHFLNAEGRYYAALPNVTSEYAGNGSSFFWREVWSHPGLDILGTPQFKFLPNFKNPCWYEPLVESNVYQNNKFAVVSMNARRSMMELMETWTDRLTKDKNAKRLRCLPYFMIVGQPKCASTDIYKKIMKHPDAVPPPIKELHWWSRNRQGRRINYTDIIPLTQYIDMFDKAALYIEKRSEEMGEPDIDYHKIITGDGSVSVFWENDDWWHFPENQGHTEPRYTNADYIHHVIPNAKIIVSVRNPTDSLLVTHNISSVIISATMTYLLGPEIQLDKAFL
;
A
#
# COMPACT_ATOMS: atom_id res chain seq x y z
N MET A 1 -1.15 -0.72 24.57
CA MET A 1 -2.62 -0.74 24.39
C MET A 1 -3.07 0.70 24.29
N ILE A 2 -3.15 1.27 23.08
CA ILE A 2 -3.58 2.65 22.86
C ILE A 2 -4.98 2.55 22.26
N HIS A 3 -5.98 2.92 23.05
CA HIS A 3 -7.36 3.01 22.61
C HIS A 3 -7.57 4.37 21.93
N PHE A 4 -8.00 4.38 20.67
CA PHE A 4 -8.51 5.58 20.02
C PHE A 4 -10.03 5.52 20.02
N LEU A 5 -10.63 6.44 20.80
CA LEU A 5 -12.07 6.72 20.79
C LEU A 5 -12.43 7.49 19.52
N ASN A 6 -13.58 7.19 18.91
CA ASN A 6 -14.23 8.06 17.93
C ASN A 6 -15.16 9.07 18.65
N ALA A 7 -15.43 10.20 18.00
CA ALA A 7 -16.08 11.38 18.59
C ALA A 7 -17.59 11.23 18.88
N GLU A 8 -18.20 10.06 18.66
CA GLU A 8 -19.66 9.88 18.75
C GLU A 8 -20.11 8.71 19.62
N GLY A 9 -19.19 8.00 20.29
CA GLY A 9 -19.53 7.14 21.44
C GLY A 9 -20.56 6.03 21.19
N ARG A 10 -20.80 5.62 19.94
CA ARG A 10 -21.75 4.54 19.59
C ARG A 10 -21.08 3.51 18.70
N TYR A 11 -21.02 2.28 19.21
CA TYR A 11 -20.71 1.09 18.43
C TYR A 11 -21.94 0.76 17.55
N TYR A 12 -21.81 0.82 16.23
CA TYR A 12 -22.71 0.04 15.38
C TYR A 12 -22.36 -1.44 15.57
N ALA A 13 -23.39 -2.29 15.63
CA ALA A 13 -23.25 -3.73 15.77
C ALA A 13 -22.34 -4.27 14.65
N ALA A 14 -21.06 -4.44 14.99
CA ALA A 14 -20.05 -4.94 14.09
C ALA A 14 -20.31 -6.42 13.81
N LEU A 15 -20.08 -6.81 12.56
CA LEU A 15 -19.72 -8.18 12.19
C LEU A 15 -18.72 -8.74 13.22
N PRO A 16 -18.78 -10.05 13.53
CA PRO A 16 -18.15 -10.63 14.70
C PRO A 16 -16.69 -10.18 14.84
N ASN A 17 -16.37 -9.66 16.03
CA ASN A 17 -15.02 -9.26 16.42
C ASN A 17 -14.00 -10.31 15.95
N VAL A 18 -12.90 -9.83 15.36
CA VAL A 18 -11.78 -10.61 14.76
C VAL A 18 -10.93 -11.33 15.84
N THR A 19 -11.48 -11.52 17.03
CA THR A 19 -10.94 -12.34 18.12
C THR A 19 -12.08 -13.14 18.74
N SER A 20 -12.66 -14.09 18.00
CA SER A 20 -13.37 -15.18 18.67
C SER A 20 -12.31 -16.13 19.21
N GLU A 21 -11.98 -15.98 20.49
CA GLU A 21 -11.25 -16.98 21.26
C GLU A 21 -11.99 -18.32 21.14
N TYR A 22 -11.46 -19.26 20.35
CA TYR A 22 -11.76 -20.66 20.61
C TYR A 22 -10.90 -21.07 21.81
N ALA A 23 -11.53 -21.10 22.99
CA ALA A 23 -10.93 -21.61 24.21
C ALA A 23 -10.67 -23.13 24.07
N GLY A 24 -9.56 -23.48 23.42
CA GLY A 24 -9.01 -24.83 23.39
C GLY A 24 -8.00 -25.01 24.51
N ASN A 25 -8.39 -25.73 25.56
CA ASN A 25 -7.48 -26.23 26.59
C ASN A 25 -6.37 -27.09 25.96
N GLY A 26 -5.10 -26.71 26.11
CA GLY A 26 -3.99 -27.60 25.77
C GLY A 26 -2.66 -26.91 25.55
N SER A 27 -1.67 -27.31 26.34
CA SER A 27 -0.31 -26.78 26.40
C SER A 27 0.55 -26.97 25.14
N SER A 28 1.43 -25.98 24.95
CA SER A 28 2.74 -26.03 24.26
C SER A 28 2.80 -25.71 22.75
N PHE A 29 3.75 -24.82 22.44
CA PHE A 29 4.05 -24.16 21.16
C PHE A 29 3.03 -23.11 20.68
N PHE A 30 3.40 -21.83 20.83
CA PHE A 30 2.72 -20.65 20.27
C PHE A 30 2.75 -20.69 18.72
N TRP A 31 1.95 -21.57 18.12
CA TRP A 31 1.52 -21.38 16.74
C TRP A 31 0.51 -20.24 16.78
N ARG A 32 0.91 -19.04 16.31
CA ARG A 32 -0.08 -17.99 16.02
C ARG A 32 -1.05 -18.60 15.01
N GLU A 33 -2.32 -18.70 15.39
CA GLU A 33 -3.35 -19.33 14.55
C GLU A 33 -3.30 -18.76 13.12
N VAL A 34 -3.25 -19.67 12.14
CA VAL A 34 -3.33 -19.32 10.73
C VAL A 34 -4.76 -18.87 10.45
N TRP A 35 -4.99 -17.56 10.49
CA TRP A 35 -6.26 -16.98 10.08
C TRP A 35 -6.26 -16.70 8.58
N SER A 36 -7.25 -17.24 7.88
CA SER A 36 -7.60 -16.89 6.51
C SER A 36 -8.79 -15.95 6.46
N HIS A 37 -8.70 -14.89 5.67
CA HIS A 37 -9.80 -13.98 5.38
C HIS A 37 -10.11 -14.01 3.88
N PRO A 38 -11.38 -14.02 3.42
CA PRO A 38 -11.70 -14.02 1.99
C PRO A 38 -11.08 -12.85 1.22
N GLY A 39 -10.99 -11.67 1.84
CA GLY A 39 -10.28 -10.51 1.29
C GLY A 39 -8.74 -10.66 1.17
N LEU A 40 -8.18 -11.77 1.66
CA LEU A 40 -6.80 -12.18 1.44
C LEU A 40 -6.67 -13.21 0.31
N ASP A 41 -7.74 -13.65 -0.34
CA ASP A 41 -7.62 -14.41 -1.59
C ASP A 41 -7.53 -13.41 -2.75
N ILE A 42 -6.37 -13.32 -3.40
CA ILE A 42 -6.21 -12.49 -4.61
C ILE A 42 -6.23 -13.36 -5.85
N LEU A 43 -5.65 -14.55 -5.81
CA LEU A 43 -5.54 -15.39 -7.01
C LEU A 43 -6.91 -15.93 -7.45
N GLY A 44 -7.86 -16.07 -6.52
CA GLY A 44 -9.25 -16.39 -6.80
C GLY A 44 -10.10 -15.21 -7.30
N THR A 45 -9.57 -13.98 -7.27
CA THR A 45 -10.32 -12.81 -7.76
C THR A 45 -10.30 -12.72 -9.28
N PRO A 46 -11.41 -12.27 -9.92
CA PRO A 46 -11.46 -12.09 -11.35
C PRO A 46 -10.44 -11.04 -11.79
N GLN A 47 -9.77 -11.29 -12.91
CA GLN A 47 -8.79 -10.36 -13.46
C GLN A 47 -9.47 -9.09 -13.98
N PHE A 48 -8.79 -7.96 -13.78
CA PHE A 48 -9.21 -6.67 -14.31
C PHE A 48 -9.10 -6.65 -15.84
N LYS A 49 -10.09 -6.05 -16.51
CA LYS A 49 -10.04 -5.77 -17.94
C LYS A 49 -9.49 -4.36 -18.16
N PHE A 50 -8.19 -4.27 -18.43
CA PHE A 50 -7.52 -2.99 -18.62
C PHE A 50 -7.81 -2.36 -19.97
N LEU A 51 -7.93 -1.04 -19.96
CA LEU A 51 -8.13 -0.22 -21.16
C LEU A 51 -6.80 -0.10 -21.94
N PRO A 52 -6.79 -0.32 -23.26
CA PRO A 52 -5.57 -0.34 -24.06
C PRO A 52 -4.97 1.04 -24.31
N ASN A 53 -5.77 2.09 -24.16
CA ASN A 53 -5.42 3.46 -24.46
C ASN A 53 -4.75 4.18 -23.28
N PHE A 54 -4.51 3.48 -22.17
CA PHE A 54 -3.77 4.00 -21.02
C PHE A 54 -2.43 3.28 -20.87
N LYS A 55 -1.37 4.05 -20.63
CA LYS A 55 -0.07 3.48 -20.28
C LYS A 55 -0.14 2.74 -18.94
N ASN A 56 -0.94 3.25 -18.00
CA ASN A 56 -1.19 2.60 -16.73
C ASN A 56 -2.29 1.54 -16.90
N PRO A 57 -2.25 0.44 -16.13
CA PRO A 57 -3.36 -0.50 -16.06
C PRO A 57 -4.58 0.19 -15.43
N CYS A 58 -5.51 0.66 -16.26
CA CYS A 58 -6.68 1.40 -15.82
C CYS A 58 -7.99 0.77 -16.31
N TRP A 59 -9.08 1.04 -15.59
CA TRP A 59 -10.44 0.65 -15.97
C TRP A 59 -11.44 1.66 -15.40
N TYR A 60 -12.63 1.70 -15.99
CA TYR A 60 -13.74 2.49 -15.44
C TYR A 60 -14.54 1.68 -14.43
N GLU A 61 -14.85 2.30 -13.31
CA GLU A 61 -15.74 1.75 -12.29
C GLU A 61 -16.96 2.66 -12.13
N PRO A 62 -18.19 2.11 -12.03
CA PRO A 62 -19.38 2.90 -11.70
C PRO A 62 -19.21 3.63 -10.36
N LEU A 63 -19.50 4.92 -10.36
CA LEU A 63 -19.52 5.72 -9.14
C LEU A 63 -20.96 5.74 -8.61
N VAL A 64 -21.19 5.08 -7.48
CA VAL A 64 -22.53 4.98 -6.86
C VAL A 64 -22.71 6.02 -5.75
N GLU A 65 -21.65 6.26 -4.98
CA GLU A 65 -21.62 7.17 -3.85
C GLU A 65 -20.33 8.00 -3.86
N SER A 66 -20.31 9.14 -3.18
CA SER A 66 -19.11 10.00 -3.13
C SER A 66 -18.17 9.67 -1.97
N ASN A 67 -18.66 9.04 -0.90
CA ASN A 67 -17.93 8.73 0.34
C ASN A 67 -17.16 7.40 0.32
N VAL A 68 -16.78 6.95 -0.86
CA VAL A 68 -16.04 5.70 -1.15
C VAL A 68 -14.76 5.48 -0.33
N TYR A 69 -14.15 6.53 0.24
CA TYR A 69 -12.91 6.43 1.02
C TYR A 69 -13.11 6.55 2.54
N GLN A 70 -14.34 6.70 3.03
CA GLN A 70 -14.62 7.01 4.45
C GLN A 70 -13.96 6.01 5.42
N ASN A 71 -13.86 4.74 5.02
CA ASN A 71 -13.30 3.66 5.82
C ASN A 71 -11.88 3.22 5.37
N ASN A 72 -11.20 4.02 4.56
CA ASN A 72 -9.87 3.68 4.07
C ASN A 72 -8.82 3.81 5.19
N LYS A 73 -8.12 2.72 5.49
CA LYS A 73 -7.16 2.62 6.59
C LYS A 73 -5.91 3.48 6.36
N PHE A 74 -5.55 3.80 5.11
CA PHE A 74 -4.43 4.69 4.81
C PHE A 74 -4.75 6.16 5.15
N ALA A 75 -6.02 6.56 5.13
CA ALA A 75 -6.45 7.90 5.55
C ALA A 75 -6.21 8.14 7.05
N VAL A 76 -6.24 7.08 7.86
CA VAL A 76 -6.01 7.16 9.31
C VAL A 76 -4.54 7.41 9.62
N VAL A 77 -3.63 6.74 8.89
CA VAL A 77 -2.19 6.80 9.17
C VAL A 77 -1.45 7.93 8.44
N SER A 78 -2.06 8.57 7.44
CA SER A 78 -1.40 9.61 6.66
C SER A 78 -2.31 10.80 6.38
N MET A 79 -1.88 11.97 6.84
CA MET A 79 -2.55 13.24 6.55
C MET A 79 -2.61 13.55 5.05
N ASN A 80 -1.59 13.16 4.27
CA ASN A 80 -1.57 13.39 2.83
C ASN A 80 -2.60 12.53 2.09
N ALA A 81 -2.74 11.26 2.51
CA ALA A 81 -3.78 10.38 1.98
C ALA A 81 -5.16 10.88 2.36
N ARG A 82 -5.37 11.23 3.63
CA ARG A 82 -6.64 11.79 4.11
C ARG A 82 -7.04 13.03 3.32
N ARG A 83 -6.13 13.99 3.14
CA ARG A 83 -6.39 15.21 2.35
C ARG A 83 -6.75 14.86 0.91
N SER A 84 -5.97 14.01 0.26
CA SER A 84 -6.22 13.60 -1.12
C SER A 84 -7.57 12.90 -1.29
N MET A 85 -7.95 12.04 -0.35
CA MET A 85 -9.24 11.36 -0.36
C MET A 85 -10.40 12.33 -0.13
N MET A 86 -10.27 13.31 0.78
CA MET A 86 -11.29 14.34 0.99
C MET A 86 -11.52 15.18 -0.28
N GLU A 87 -10.44 15.62 -0.94
CA GLU A 87 -10.52 16.34 -2.23
C GLU A 87 -11.21 15.51 -3.32
N LEU A 88 -10.95 14.20 -3.35
CA LEU A 88 -11.61 13.30 -4.29
C LEU A 88 -13.10 13.12 -3.97
N MET A 89 -13.49 13.00 -2.70
CA MET A 89 -14.91 12.89 -2.31
C MET A 89 -15.72 14.12 -2.74
N GLU A 90 -15.14 15.31 -2.67
CA GLU A 90 -15.75 16.54 -3.19
C GLU A 90 -15.94 16.44 -4.71
N THR A 91 -14.90 16.04 -5.44
CA THR A 91 -14.96 15.82 -6.89
C THR A 91 -16.01 14.78 -7.29
N TRP A 92 -16.15 13.70 -6.53
CA TRP A 92 -17.15 12.66 -6.78
C TRP A 92 -18.58 13.12 -6.51
N THR A 93 -18.77 13.97 -5.50
CA THR A 93 -20.06 14.61 -5.23
C THR A 93 -20.47 15.47 -6.43
N ASP A 94 -19.55 16.27 -6.95
CA ASP A 94 -19.78 17.08 -8.15
C ASP A 94 -20.07 16.24 -9.41
N ARG A 95 -19.43 15.08 -9.57
CA ARG A 95 -19.71 14.19 -10.69
C ARG A 95 -21.10 13.56 -10.59
N LEU A 96 -21.46 13.06 -9.42
CA LEU A 96 -22.76 12.42 -9.17
C LEU A 96 -23.93 13.39 -9.31
N THR A 97 -23.74 14.67 -8.98
CA THR A 97 -24.78 15.70 -9.19
C THR A 97 -25.01 16.00 -10.66
N LYS A 98 -23.97 15.86 -11.51
CA LYS A 98 -24.01 16.14 -12.95
C LYS A 98 -24.47 14.94 -13.77
N ASP A 99 -24.06 13.73 -13.40
CA ASP A 99 -24.34 12.50 -14.13
C ASP A 99 -24.78 11.38 -13.17
N LYS A 100 -25.99 10.86 -13.38
CA LYS A 100 -26.54 9.73 -12.61
C LYS A 100 -25.82 8.41 -12.88
N ASN A 101 -25.14 8.30 -14.03
CA ASN A 101 -24.35 7.14 -14.42
C ASN A 101 -22.84 7.43 -14.36
N ALA A 102 -22.45 8.36 -13.48
CA ALA A 102 -21.07 8.76 -13.31
C ALA A 102 -20.14 7.56 -13.12
N LYS A 103 -18.93 7.67 -13.67
CA LYS A 103 -17.86 6.69 -13.52
C LYS A 103 -16.63 7.38 -12.98
N ARG A 104 -15.78 6.61 -12.31
CA ARG A 104 -14.42 7.01 -11.95
C ARG A 104 -13.42 6.13 -12.69
N LEU A 105 -12.37 6.76 -13.21
CA LEU A 105 -11.21 6.03 -13.70
C LEU A 105 -10.42 5.51 -12.50
N ARG A 106 -10.13 4.22 -12.50
CA ARG A 106 -9.29 3.53 -11.51
C ARG A 106 -8.02 3.09 -12.23
N CYS A 107 -6.86 3.32 -11.61
CA CYS A 107 -5.58 2.93 -12.18
C CYS A 107 -4.72 2.23 -11.15
N LEU A 108 -3.97 1.24 -11.60
CA LEU A 108 -2.89 0.59 -10.86
C LEU A 108 -1.54 1.22 -11.24
N PRO A 109 -0.49 1.04 -10.43
CA PRO A 109 0.84 1.55 -10.76
C PRO A 109 1.35 0.93 -12.07
N TYR A 110 1.86 1.77 -12.96
CA TYR A 110 2.55 1.32 -14.19
C TYR A 110 3.89 0.68 -13.88
N PHE A 111 4.57 1.19 -12.86
CA PHE A 111 5.87 0.69 -12.42
C PHE A 111 5.94 0.55 -10.91
N MET A 112 6.83 -0.32 -10.45
CA MET A 112 7.10 -0.55 -9.05
C MET A 112 8.61 -0.47 -8.81
N ILE A 113 9.05 0.39 -7.89
CA ILE A 113 10.41 0.37 -7.39
C ILE A 113 10.45 -0.56 -6.20
N VAL A 114 11.09 -1.72 -6.38
CA VAL A 114 11.17 -2.78 -5.39
C VAL A 114 12.62 -3.03 -5.03
N GLY A 115 12.90 -3.27 -3.75
CA GLY A 115 14.22 -3.60 -3.24
C GLY A 115 15.37 -2.65 -3.63
N GLN A 116 16.58 -2.94 -3.14
CA GLN A 116 16.80 -3.35 -1.75
C GLN A 116 16.78 -2.11 -0.85
N PRO A 117 16.45 -2.23 0.45
CA PRO A 117 16.56 -1.10 1.36
C PRO A 117 17.99 -0.57 1.34
N LYS A 118 18.13 0.74 1.58
CA LYS A 118 19.43 1.44 1.58
C LYS A 118 20.19 1.44 0.23
N CYS A 119 19.53 1.03 -0.84
CA CYS A 119 20.02 1.13 -2.22
C CYS A 119 19.43 2.33 -2.97
N ALA A 120 19.25 3.47 -2.28
CA ALA A 120 18.79 4.74 -2.87
C ALA A 120 17.41 4.73 -3.58
N SER A 121 16.52 3.79 -3.28
CA SER A 121 15.16 3.72 -3.87
C SER A 121 14.37 5.03 -3.73
N THR A 122 14.49 5.73 -2.61
CA THR A 122 13.85 7.02 -2.37
C THR A 122 14.36 8.12 -3.30
N ASP A 123 15.66 8.12 -3.61
CA ASP A 123 16.23 9.10 -4.53
C ASP A 123 15.74 8.85 -5.96
N ILE A 124 15.77 7.59 -6.42
CA ILE A 124 15.24 7.18 -7.73
C ILE A 124 13.75 7.55 -7.83
N TYR A 125 12.95 7.19 -6.83
CA TYR A 125 11.52 7.53 -6.80
C TYR A 125 11.30 9.04 -6.92
N LYS A 126 12.00 9.84 -6.11
CA LYS A 126 11.87 11.31 -6.16
C LYS A 126 12.30 11.89 -7.51
N LYS A 127 13.31 11.32 -8.17
CA LYS A 127 13.75 11.75 -9.50
C LYS A 127 12.72 11.41 -10.57
N ILE A 128 12.14 10.22 -10.54
CA ILE A 128 11.07 9.84 -11.49
C ILE A 128 9.84 10.74 -11.30
N MET A 129 9.45 11.00 -10.05
CA MET A 129 8.28 11.85 -9.73
C MET A 129 8.46 13.34 -10.06
N LYS A 130 9.67 13.78 -10.46
CA LYS A 130 9.88 15.13 -11.01
C LYS A 130 9.56 15.22 -12.50
N HIS A 131 9.39 14.10 -13.19
CA HIS A 131 9.06 14.10 -14.61
C HIS A 131 7.62 14.61 -14.83
N PRO A 132 7.36 15.49 -15.82
CA PRO A 132 6.02 16.07 -16.03
C PRO A 132 4.95 15.02 -16.36
N ASP A 133 5.35 13.91 -16.99
CA ASP A 133 4.45 12.79 -17.28
C ASP A 133 4.39 11.74 -16.14
N ALA A 134 4.77 12.09 -14.90
CA ALA A 134 4.68 11.20 -13.73
C ALA A 134 3.92 11.87 -12.58
N VAL A 135 2.99 11.11 -11.97
CA VAL A 135 2.14 11.60 -10.87
C VAL A 135 2.33 10.71 -9.64
N PRO A 136 2.75 11.29 -8.49
CA PRO A 136 2.92 10.52 -7.27
C PRO A 136 1.57 10.19 -6.62
N PRO A 137 1.39 8.97 -6.07
CA PRO A 137 0.36 8.74 -5.07
C PRO A 137 0.61 9.60 -3.80
N PRO A 138 -0.41 9.80 -2.94
CA PRO A 138 -0.30 10.60 -1.72
C PRO A 138 0.75 10.11 -0.71
N ILE A 139 1.10 8.83 -0.78
CA ILE A 139 2.08 8.18 0.09
C ILE A 139 3.05 7.38 -0.78
N LYS A 140 4.36 7.52 -0.51
CA LYS A 140 5.37 6.54 -0.96
C LYS A 140 5.43 5.39 0.04
N GLU A 141 5.64 4.18 -0.45
CA GLU A 141 5.83 2.96 0.32
C GLU A 141 4.56 2.50 1.06
N LEU A 142 3.54 2.11 0.29
CA LEU A 142 2.27 1.60 0.84
C LEU A 142 2.46 0.29 1.62
N HIS A 143 3.51 -0.47 1.29
CA HIS A 143 3.87 -1.79 1.82
C HIS A 143 2.72 -2.79 1.82
N TRP A 144 1.72 -2.57 0.96
CA TRP A 144 0.50 -3.36 0.95
C TRP A 144 0.79 -4.81 0.57
N TRP A 145 1.49 -5.02 -0.55
CA TRP A 145 1.88 -6.34 -1.06
C TRP A 145 2.71 -7.20 -0.09
N SER A 146 3.33 -6.61 0.95
CA SER A 146 4.20 -7.34 1.89
C SER A 146 3.65 -7.30 3.31
N ARG A 147 3.59 -6.12 3.94
CA ARG A 147 3.34 -5.95 5.38
C ARG A 147 1.88 -5.65 5.73
N ASN A 148 1.24 -4.85 4.89
CA ASN A 148 0.05 -4.10 5.30
C ASN A 148 -1.26 -4.76 4.86
N ARG A 149 -1.25 -5.64 3.86
CA ARG A 149 -2.44 -6.41 3.44
C ARG A 149 -3.10 -7.15 4.61
N GLN A 150 -2.30 -7.69 5.54
CA GLN A 150 -2.78 -8.42 6.72
C GLN A 150 -3.06 -7.51 7.94
N GLY A 151 -2.92 -6.19 7.80
CA GLY A 151 -3.16 -5.24 8.90
C GLY A 151 -2.07 -5.16 9.97
N ARG A 152 -1.09 -6.08 9.95
CA ARG A 152 -0.14 -6.37 11.03
C ARG A 152 0.71 -5.18 11.49
N ARG A 153 0.94 -4.19 10.62
CA ARG A 153 1.79 -3.01 10.94
C ARG A 153 1.08 -1.65 10.90
N ILE A 154 -0.14 -1.57 10.36
CA ILE A 154 -0.91 -0.32 10.29
C ILE A 154 -1.97 -0.27 11.39
N ASN A 155 -2.80 -1.31 11.50
CA ASN A 155 -3.97 -1.29 12.39
C ASN A 155 -3.91 -2.38 13.47
N TYR A 156 -2.98 -3.34 13.37
CA TYR A 156 -2.81 -4.47 14.28
C TYR A 156 -4.07 -5.34 14.53
N THR A 157 -5.18 -5.10 13.81
CA THR A 157 -6.46 -5.81 14.01
C THR A 157 -7.18 -6.22 12.71
N ASP A 158 -7.12 -5.41 11.63
CA ASP A 158 -7.96 -5.63 10.43
C ASP A 158 -7.12 -5.74 9.15
N ILE A 159 -7.54 -6.61 8.22
CA ILE A 159 -6.97 -6.61 6.85
C ILE A 159 -7.14 -5.25 6.16
N ILE A 160 -6.25 -4.99 5.22
CA ILE A 160 -6.41 -3.89 4.25
C ILE A 160 -6.74 -4.54 2.90
N PRO A 161 -7.98 -4.41 2.39
CA PRO A 161 -8.36 -5.03 1.13
C PRO A 161 -7.66 -4.37 -0.07
N LEU A 162 -7.58 -5.08 -1.19
CA LEU A 162 -6.97 -4.60 -2.43
C LEU A 162 -7.61 -3.28 -2.91
N THR A 163 -8.91 -3.11 -2.70
CA THR A 163 -9.63 -1.87 -3.04
C THR A 163 -9.01 -0.64 -2.39
N GLN A 164 -8.60 -0.73 -1.12
CA GLN A 164 -7.97 0.38 -0.41
C GLN A 164 -6.54 0.67 -0.88
N TYR A 165 -5.83 -0.34 -1.38
CA TYR A 165 -4.57 -0.13 -2.09
C TYR A 165 -4.78 0.61 -3.41
N ILE A 166 -5.80 0.22 -4.18
CA ILE A 166 -6.15 0.88 -5.44
C ILE A 166 -6.55 2.35 -5.21
N ASP A 167 -7.33 2.64 -4.16
CA ASP A 167 -7.76 4.01 -3.80
C ASP A 167 -6.59 5.01 -3.68
N MET A 168 -5.40 4.53 -3.32
CA MET A 168 -4.21 5.37 -3.20
C MET A 168 -3.76 5.97 -4.54
N PHE A 169 -4.22 5.41 -5.66
CA PHE A 169 -3.90 5.86 -7.00
C PHE A 169 -5.04 6.65 -7.67
N ASP A 170 -6.20 6.79 -7.05
CA ASP A 170 -7.37 7.47 -7.64
C ASP A 170 -7.08 8.95 -7.93
N LYS A 171 -6.26 9.62 -7.10
CA LYS A 171 -5.83 11.00 -7.38
C LYS A 171 -4.98 11.09 -8.64
N ALA A 172 -4.12 10.10 -8.86
CA ALA A 172 -3.32 10.01 -10.09
C ALA A 172 -4.22 9.66 -11.28
N ALA A 173 -5.16 8.74 -11.12
CA ALA A 173 -6.13 8.37 -12.15
C ALA A 173 -6.97 9.57 -12.61
N LEU A 174 -7.48 10.37 -11.66
CA LEU A 174 -8.21 11.60 -11.97
C LEU A 174 -7.36 12.60 -12.76
N TYR A 175 -6.07 12.73 -12.43
CA TYR A 175 -5.17 13.61 -13.17
C TYR A 175 -4.89 13.10 -14.59
N ILE A 176 -4.71 11.78 -14.74
CA ILE A 176 -4.53 11.12 -16.04
C ILE A 176 -5.75 11.35 -16.93
N GLU A 177 -6.95 11.21 -16.36
CA GLU A 177 -8.22 11.43 -17.06
C GLU A 177 -8.37 12.91 -17.50
N LYS A 178 -8.24 13.87 -16.58
CA LYS A 178 -8.41 15.30 -16.88
C LYS A 178 -7.45 15.81 -17.95
N ARG A 179 -6.18 15.40 -17.87
CA ARG A 179 -5.17 15.85 -18.84
C ARG A 179 -5.40 15.31 -20.24
N SER A 180 -6.14 14.20 -20.37
CA SER A 180 -6.59 13.69 -21.66
C SER A 180 -7.67 14.58 -22.27
N GLU A 181 -8.67 14.94 -21.46
CA GLU A 181 -9.77 15.83 -21.87
C GLU A 181 -9.25 17.19 -22.36
N GLU A 182 -8.21 17.74 -21.71
CA GLU A 182 -7.62 19.04 -22.06
C GLU A 182 -6.81 19.04 -23.35
N MET A 183 -6.18 17.91 -23.70
CA MET A 183 -5.22 17.87 -24.83
C MET A 183 -5.90 17.78 -26.20
N GLY A 184 -7.18 17.38 -26.28
CA GLY A 184 -8.04 17.56 -27.45
C GLY A 184 -7.53 17.06 -28.80
N GLU A 185 -6.42 16.31 -28.86
CA GLU A 185 -5.80 15.85 -30.10
C GLU A 185 -6.50 14.57 -30.58
N PRO A 186 -7.20 14.61 -31.72
CA PRO A 186 -8.03 13.49 -32.20
C PRO A 186 -7.22 12.28 -32.72
N ASP A 187 -5.88 12.32 -32.67
CA ASP A 187 -5.01 11.29 -33.27
C ASP A 187 -4.04 10.62 -32.27
N ILE A 188 -4.08 10.99 -30.98
CA ILE A 188 -3.33 10.29 -29.93
C ILE A 188 -4.27 10.00 -28.74
N ASP A 189 -5.15 9.02 -28.91
CA ASP A 189 -6.01 8.45 -27.86
C ASP A 189 -5.21 7.82 -26.69
N TYR A 190 -3.88 7.88 -26.72
CA TYR A 190 -2.98 7.22 -25.78
C TYR A 190 -2.54 8.11 -24.60
N HIS A 191 -2.89 7.68 -23.38
CA HIS A 191 -2.62 8.39 -22.14
C HIS A 191 -1.23 8.03 -21.61
N LYS A 192 -0.25 8.92 -21.83
CA LYS A 192 1.17 8.69 -21.52
C LYS A 192 1.59 8.89 -20.07
N ILE A 193 0.74 9.50 -19.25
CA ILE A 193 1.07 9.88 -17.86
C ILE A 193 1.08 8.63 -16.98
N ILE A 194 2.12 8.52 -16.14
CA ILE A 194 2.34 7.34 -15.32
C ILE A 194 2.24 7.61 -13.82
N THR A 195 1.87 6.59 -13.07
CA THR A 195 2.01 6.54 -11.60
C THR A 195 2.73 5.25 -11.20
N GLY A 196 3.28 5.21 -9.99
CA GLY A 196 4.07 4.07 -9.55
C GLY A 196 4.10 3.88 -8.04
N ASP A 197 4.40 2.66 -7.62
CA ASP A 197 4.63 2.28 -6.23
C ASP A 197 6.13 2.23 -5.94
N GLY A 198 6.52 2.57 -4.72
CA GLY A 198 7.92 2.66 -4.29
C GLY A 198 8.27 1.75 -3.10
N SER A 199 7.46 0.74 -2.80
CA SER A 199 7.68 -0.15 -1.65
C SER A 199 8.84 -1.12 -1.84
N VAL A 200 9.98 -0.81 -1.22
CA VAL A 200 11.17 -1.67 -1.28
C VAL A 200 10.99 -3.05 -0.65
N SER A 201 10.08 -3.21 0.31
CA SER A 201 9.83 -4.48 1.00
C SER A 201 9.29 -5.56 0.07
N VAL A 202 8.65 -5.19 -1.03
CA VAL A 202 8.05 -6.12 -2.00
C VAL A 202 9.07 -7.16 -2.48
N PHE A 203 10.33 -6.75 -2.65
CA PHE A 203 11.39 -7.60 -3.21
C PHE A 203 11.82 -8.75 -2.29
N TRP A 204 11.80 -8.54 -0.96
CA TRP A 204 12.43 -9.48 -0.02
C TRP A 204 11.48 -10.01 1.06
N GLU A 205 10.41 -9.28 1.39
CA GLU A 205 9.56 -9.60 2.52
C GLU A 205 8.40 -10.50 2.08
N ASN A 206 8.66 -11.81 2.10
CA ASN A 206 7.67 -12.85 1.84
C ASN A 206 7.33 -13.65 3.11
N ASP A 207 7.78 -13.23 4.30
CA ASP A 207 7.77 -14.00 5.54
C ASP A 207 6.37 -14.41 6.04
N ASP A 208 5.34 -13.67 5.63
CA ASP A 208 3.96 -13.88 6.05
C ASP A 208 3.10 -14.65 5.01
N TRP A 209 3.75 -15.43 4.14
CA TRP A 209 3.13 -16.22 3.07
C TRP A 209 2.07 -17.23 3.54
N TRP A 210 2.32 -17.88 4.67
CA TRP A 210 1.47 -18.87 5.36
C TRP A 210 0.09 -18.36 5.80
N HIS A 211 -0.10 -17.04 5.91
CA HIS A 211 -1.42 -16.44 6.21
C HIS A 211 -2.34 -16.39 4.99
N PHE A 212 -1.81 -16.59 3.77
CA PHE A 212 -2.61 -16.51 2.56
C PHE A 212 -3.31 -17.84 2.28
N PRO A 213 -4.63 -17.84 1.99
CA PRO A 213 -5.38 -19.06 1.69
C PRO A 213 -4.73 -19.93 0.62
N GLU A 214 -4.12 -19.29 -0.40
CA GLU A 214 -3.51 -19.97 -1.54
C GLU A 214 -2.22 -20.73 -1.19
N ASN A 215 -1.67 -20.47 -0.01
CA ASN A 215 -0.46 -21.11 0.51
C ASN A 215 -0.74 -22.09 1.67
N GLN A 216 -2.01 -22.27 2.07
CA GLN A 216 -2.36 -23.15 3.18
C GLN A 216 -1.94 -24.60 2.90
N GLY A 217 -1.42 -25.28 3.92
CA GLY A 217 -1.02 -26.69 3.84
C GLY A 217 0.35 -26.93 3.17
N HIS A 218 1.05 -25.89 2.74
CA HIS A 218 2.41 -25.99 2.20
C HIS A 218 3.47 -25.73 3.29
N THR A 219 4.64 -26.37 3.16
CA THR A 219 5.80 -26.19 4.05
C THR A 219 6.71 -25.04 3.63
N GLU A 220 6.52 -24.55 2.41
CA GLU A 220 7.23 -23.44 1.78
C GLU A 220 6.24 -22.59 0.98
N PRO A 221 6.52 -21.31 0.70
CA PRO A 221 5.61 -20.46 -0.07
C PRO A 221 5.44 -21.02 -1.49
N ARG A 222 4.23 -21.46 -1.81
CA ARG A 222 3.85 -21.79 -3.19
C ARG A 222 3.71 -20.55 -4.05
N TYR A 223 3.17 -19.49 -3.46
CA TYR A 223 2.99 -18.17 -4.06
C TYR A 223 3.64 -17.10 -3.19
N THR A 224 4.34 -16.19 -3.86
CA THR A 224 5.07 -15.07 -3.30
C THR A 224 4.45 -13.74 -3.74
N ASN A 225 4.96 -12.62 -3.23
CA ASN A 225 4.54 -11.29 -3.69
C ASN A 225 4.63 -11.14 -5.21
N ALA A 226 5.61 -11.80 -5.85
CA ALA A 226 5.79 -11.75 -7.30
C ALA A 226 4.61 -12.37 -8.05
N ASP A 227 4.10 -13.50 -7.57
CA ASP A 227 2.97 -14.21 -8.18
C ASP A 227 1.68 -13.38 -8.04
N TYR A 228 1.43 -12.81 -6.86
CA TYR A 228 0.29 -11.93 -6.63
C TYR A 228 0.34 -10.67 -7.51
N ILE A 229 1.53 -10.06 -7.66
CA ILE A 229 1.71 -8.88 -8.51
C ILE A 229 1.50 -9.25 -9.97
N HIS A 230 2.05 -10.37 -10.45
CA HIS A 230 1.85 -10.81 -11.83
C HIS A 230 0.37 -11.09 -12.12
N HIS A 231 -0.37 -11.68 -11.18
CA HIS A 231 -1.80 -11.95 -11.38
C HIS A 231 -2.62 -10.67 -11.52
N VAL A 232 -2.34 -9.66 -10.69
CA VAL A 232 -3.11 -8.40 -10.66
C VAL A 232 -2.62 -7.39 -11.69
N ILE A 233 -1.32 -7.29 -11.90
CA ILE A 233 -0.64 -6.30 -12.75
C ILE A 233 0.41 -7.01 -13.64
N PRO A 234 -0.02 -7.84 -14.61
CA PRO A 234 0.91 -8.69 -15.38
C PRO A 234 1.96 -7.90 -16.16
N ASN A 235 1.65 -6.67 -16.57
CA ASN A 235 2.52 -5.82 -17.38
C ASN A 235 3.31 -4.77 -16.56
N ALA A 236 3.32 -4.86 -15.23
CA ALA A 236 4.02 -3.93 -14.36
C ALA A 236 5.52 -3.84 -14.68
N LYS A 237 6.07 -2.62 -14.73
CA LYS A 237 7.52 -2.42 -14.89
C LYS A 237 8.20 -2.45 -13.53
N ILE A 238 9.00 -3.48 -13.28
CA ILE A 238 9.72 -3.65 -12.03
C ILE A 238 11.10 -3.01 -12.13
N ILE A 239 11.37 -2.04 -11.26
CA ILE A 239 12.67 -1.37 -11.14
C ILE A 239 13.31 -1.84 -9.84
N VAL A 240 14.48 -2.46 -9.95
CA VAL A 240 15.26 -2.91 -8.78
C VAL A 240 16.51 -2.07 -8.67
N SER A 241 16.73 -1.49 -7.49
CA SER A 241 17.98 -0.79 -7.18
C SER A 241 18.83 -1.64 -6.26
N VAL A 242 20.01 -2.02 -6.73
CA VAL A 242 20.97 -2.84 -5.98
C VAL A 242 22.25 -2.04 -5.71
N ARG A 243 22.91 -2.38 -4.60
CA ARG A 243 24.22 -1.86 -4.22
C ARG A 243 25.13 -3.04 -3.85
N ASN A 244 26.44 -2.81 -3.83
CA ASN A 244 27.38 -3.75 -3.20
C ASN A 244 26.82 -4.21 -1.83
N PRO A 245 26.70 -5.53 -1.59
CA PRO A 245 26.05 -6.06 -0.40
C PRO A 245 26.77 -5.64 0.89
N THR A 246 28.11 -5.57 0.89
CA THR A 246 28.88 -5.15 2.07
C THR A 246 28.55 -3.72 2.47
N ASP A 247 28.52 -2.81 1.50
CA ASP A 247 28.15 -1.41 1.75
C ASP A 247 26.71 -1.28 2.24
N SER A 248 25.78 -1.99 1.60
CA SER A 248 24.36 -1.93 1.97
C SER A 248 24.14 -2.42 3.41
N LEU A 249 24.86 -3.48 3.80
CA LEU A 249 24.85 -4.00 5.17
C LEU A 249 25.46 -2.99 6.15
N LEU A 250 26.61 -2.38 5.83
CA LEU A 250 27.23 -1.36 6.67
C LEU A 250 26.30 -0.15 6.87
N VAL A 251 25.67 0.34 5.81
CA VAL A 251 24.69 1.44 5.91
C VAL A 251 23.48 1.04 6.74
N THR A 252 22.97 -0.18 6.55
CA THR A 252 21.85 -0.70 7.32
C THR A 252 22.21 -0.78 8.81
N HIS A 253 23.38 -1.34 9.13
CA HIS A 253 23.90 -1.42 10.49
C HIS A 253 24.05 -0.03 11.12
N ASN A 254 24.72 0.90 10.45
CA ASN A 254 24.93 2.26 10.94
C ASN A 254 23.61 2.99 11.23
N ILE A 255 22.62 2.85 10.35
CA ILE A 255 21.31 3.48 10.57
C ILE A 255 20.58 2.83 11.75
N SER A 256 20.61 1.50 11.87
CA SER A 256 20.03 0.81 13.01
C SER A 256 20.68 1.25 14.33
N SER A 257 22.00 1.37 14.36
CA SER A 257 22.76 1.84 15.53
C SER A 257 22.40 3.28 15.91
N VAL A 258 22.25 4.18 14.92
CA VAL A 258 21.82 5.57 15.16
C VAL A 258 20.39 5.63 15.69
N ILE A 259 19.47 4.83 15.13
CA ILE A 259 18.06 4.80 15.59
C ILE A 259 17.98 4.27 17.04
N ILE A 260 18.72 3.21 17.36
CA ILE A 260 18.79 2.66 18.72
C ILE A 260 19.33 3.72 19.68
N SER A 261 20.43 4.38 19.33
CA SER A 261 21.02 5.45 20.14
C SER A 261 20.03 6.60 20.38
N ALA A 262 19.36 7.09 19.32
CA ALA A 262 18.41 8.19 19.43
C ALA A 262 17.17 7.82 20.27
N THR A 263 16.71 6.56 20.17
CA THR A 263 15.58 6.05 20.95
C THR A 263 15.96 5.92 22.43
N MET A 264 17.17 5.46 22.75
CA MET A 264 17.66 5.41 24.13
C MET A 264 17.82 6.81 24.74
N THR A 265 18.35 7.79 23.99
CA THR A 265 18.46 9.18 24.48
C THR A 265 17.09 9.80 24.75
N TYR A 266 16.08 9.49 23.93
CA TYR A 266 14.71 9.99 24.14
C TYR A 266 14.03 9.35 25.35
N LEU A 267 14.31 8.07 25.64
CA LEU A 267 13.71 7.34 26.75
C LEU A 267 14.41 7.57 28.10
N LEU A 268 15.70 7.89 28.10
CA LEU A 268 16.51 8.04 29.33
C LEU A 268 16.72 9.50 29.75
N GLY A 269 16.24 10.47 28.97
CA GLY A 269 16.46 11.89 29.25
C GLY A 269 17.91 12.35 29.01
N PRO A 270 18.18 13.67 29.02
CA PRO A 270 19.47 14.24 28.60
C PRO A 270 20.64 14.03 29.58
N GLU A 271 20.48 13.26 30.66
CA GLU A 271 21.48 13.17 31.74
C GLU A 271 22.43 11.96 31.67
N ILE A 272 22.38 11.14 30.62
CA ILE A 272 23.36 10.05 30.44
C ILE A 272 24.18 10.33 29.19
N GLN A 273 25.30 11.05 29.37
CA GLN A 273 26.41 10.99 28.42
C GLN A 273 26.94 9.56 28.41
N LEU A 274 26.57 8.80 27.38
CA LEU A 274 27.31 7.59 27.03
C LEU A 274 28.69 8.03 26.54
N ASP A 275 29.69 7.79 27.37
CA ASP A 275 31.09 7.98 27.02
C ASP A 275 31.39 7.32 25.68
N LYS A 276 32.07 8.08 24.82
CA LYS A 276 32.62 7.61 23.56
C LYS A 276 33.59 6.46 23.84
N ALA A 277 33.14 5.23 23.59
CA ALA A 277 34.03 4.09 23.44
C ALA A 277 33.56 3.24 22.25
N PHE A 278 33.93 3.67 21.05
CA PHE A 278 34.02 2.82 19.87
C PHE A 278 35.45 2.91 19.34
N LEU A 279 36.23 1.86 19.64
CA LEU A 279 37.25 1.33 18.75
C LEU A 279 36.61 0.18 17.96
#